data_AF-S8FND0-F1
#
_entry.id   AF-S8FND0-F1
#
_cell.length_a   1.000
_cell.length_b   1.000
_cell.length_c   1.000
_cell.angle_alpha   90.00
_cell.angle_beta   90.00
_cell.angle_gamma   90.00
#
_symmetry.space_group_name_H-M   'P 1'
#
loop_
_entity.id
_entity.type
_entity.pdbx_description
1 polymer ?
#
loop_
_entity_poly.entity_id
_entity_poly.type
_entity_poly.pdbx_seq_one_letter_code
_entity_poly.pdbx_strand_id
1 'polypeptide(L)'
;MQAKVPETVKAEDLVHKRHSRFYFADGNTIFLVDGVLYNIHRYFLQRDSPVFRDLFSLPERGCGEGSTDQSPVCLEGTRSIDMERFLSILYPPRIGHYDLQTTEEWTSVLELAYKWQFDSVCELAADKLSHVASLVDQVILGRRYGLEKMLLDARVRLCEREAPISLDEGRRLGLDECIVIGEVRQKARANLFATAAMKFDEWDIRMLQKAFQALDS
;
A
#
# COMPACT_ATOMS: atom_id res chain seq x y z
N MET A 1 22.71 24.38 -53.43
CA MET A 1 22.72 23.46 -52.27
C MET A 1 22.12 24.21 -51.08
N GLN A 2 20.82 24.06 -50.87
CA GLN A 2 20.16 24.55 -49.66
C GLN A 2 20.18 23.41 -48.64
N ALA A 3 20.94 23.60 -47.55
CA ALA A 3 20.96 22.66 -46.45
C ALA A 3 19.68 22.84 -45.62
N LYS A 4 18.91 21.75 -45.56
CA LYS A 4 17.64 21.59 -44.88
C LYS A 4 17.86 21.78 -43.36
N VAL A 5 17.24 22.81 -42.79
CA VAL A 5 17.13 22.98 -41.33
C VAL A 5 16.27 21.82 -40.81
N PRO A 6 16.69 21.10 -39.75
CA PRO A 6 15.91 19.97 -39.26
C PRO A 6 14.60 20.47 -38.65
N GLU A 7 13.51 19.86 -39.13
CA GLU A 7 12.14 20.05 -38.66
C GLU A 7 12.07 19.86 -37.14
N THR A 8 11.67 20.91 -36.46
CA THR A 8 11.20 20.88 -35.07
C THR A 8 10.06 19.88 -34.99
N VAL A 9 10.29 18.78 -34.26
CA VAL A 9 9.25 17.85 -33.85
C VAL A 9 8.23 18.65 -33.05
N LYS A 10 7.07 18.91 -33.64
CA LYS A 10 5.93 19.52 -32.97
C LYS A 10 5.54 18.60 -31.83
N ALA A 11 5.44 19.14 -30.62
CA ALA A 11 4.80 18.49 -29.49
C ALA A 11 3.44 17.97 -29.95
N GLU A 12 3.37 16.66 -30.13
CA GLU A 12 2.15 15.98 -30.54
C GLU A 12 1.13 16.23 -29.44
N ASP A 13 -0.03 16.78 -29.80
CA ASP A 13 -1.20 16.91 -28.95
C ASP A 13 -1.60 15.51 -28.47
N LEU A 14 -0.95 15.02 -27.42
CA LEU A 14 -1.39 13.84 -26.68
C LEU A 14 -2.70 14.25 -26.02
N VAL A 15 -3.81 14.00 -26.71
CA VAL A 15 -5.16 14.14 -26.16
C VAL A 15 -5.28 13.10 -25.05
N HIS A 16 -4.82 13.46 -23.86
CA HIS A 16 -4.93 12.61 -22.69
C HIS A 16 -6.41 12.39 -22.38
N LYS A 17 -6.77 11.14 -22.10
CA LYS A 17 -8.15 10.77 -21.82
C LYS A 17 -8.49 11.22 -20.40
N ARG A 18 -9.61 11.92 -20.22
CA ARG A 18 -10.15 12.23 -18.89
C ARG A 18 -10.74 10.97 -18.24
N HIS A 19 -10.45 10.75 -16.96
CA HIS A 19 -11.03 9.63 -16.21
C HIS A 19 -12.55 9.81 -16.08
N SER A 20 -13.32 8.73 -16.25
CA SER A 20 -14.80 8.81 -16.24
C SER A 20 -15.38 9.13 -14.86
N ARG A 21 -14.75 8.62 -13.79
CA ARG A 21 -15.22 8.76 -12.40
C ARG A 21 -14.52 9.87 -11.61
N PHE A 22 -13.26 10.16 -11.94
CA PHE A 22 -12.35 10.95 -11.11
C PHE A 22 -11.81 12.18 -11.86
N TYR A 23 -12.69 12.76 -12.68
CA TYR A 23 -12.48 14.06 -13.31
C TYR A 23 -13.66 14.95 -12.92
N PHE A 24 -13.51 15.63 -11.79
CA PHE A 24 -14.55 16.49 -11.23
C PHE A 24 -14.55 17.86 -11.91
N ALA A 25 -15.74 18.44 -12.13
CA ALA A 25 -15.85 19.76 -12.75
C ALA A 25 -15.37 20.88 -11.81
N ASP A 26 -15.48 20.67 -10.50
CA ASP A 26 -15.07 21.54 -9.41
C ASP A 26 -13.68 21.20 -8.82
N GLY A 27 -13.01 20.19 -9.39
CA GLY A 27 -11.62 19.86 -9.03
C GLY A 27 -10.66 21.02 -9.30
N ASN A 28 -9.61 21.13 -8.48
CA ASN A 28 -8.65 22.24 -8.52
C ASN A 28 -7.18 21.80 -8.70
N THR A 29 -6.96 20.50 -8.94
CA THR A 29 -5.69 19.96 -9.43
C THR A 29 -5.93 18.85 -10.42
N ILE A 30 -5.23 18.94 -11.54
CA ILE A 30 -5.19 17.93 -12.58
C ILE A 30 -3.89 17.13 -12.47
N PHE A 31 -4.02 15.82 -12.34
CA PHE A 31 -2.91 14.86 -12.40
C PHE A 31 -2.94 14.08 -13.71
N LEU A 32 -1.76 13.78 -14.24
CA LEU A 32 -1.58 12.85 -15.36
C LEU A 32 -0.92 11.57 -14.85
N VAL A 33 -1.63 10.44 -15.01
CA VAL A 33 -1.18 9.11 -14.60
C VAL A 33 -1.42 8.16 -15.76
N ASP A 34 -0.34 7.55 -16.29
CA ASP A 34 -0.43 6.52 -17.32
C ASP A 34 -1.32 6.95 -18.52
N GLY A 35 -1.13 8.20 -18.98
CA GLY A 35 -1.88 8.78 -20.10
C GLY A 35 -3.33 9.22 -19.79
N VAL A 36 -3.76 9.12 -18.52
CA VAL A 36 -5.11 9.48 -18.08
C VAL A 36 -5.09 10.70 -17.15
N LEU A 37 -5.99 11.65 -17.40
CA LEU A 37 -6.17 12.86 -16.59
C LEU A 37 -7.18 12.65 -15.47
N TYR A 38 -6.81 13.10 -14.28
CA TYR A 38 -7.61 13.09 -13.07
C TYR A 38 -7.75 14.52 -12.56
N ASN A 39 -8.96 15.07 -12.50
CA ASN A 39 -9.21 16.38 -11.89
C ASN A 39 -9.84 16.19 -10.51
N ILE A 40 -9.11 16.50 -9.45
CA ILE A 40 -9.50 16.23 -8.05
C ILE A 40 -9.22 17.42 -7.13
N HIS A 41 -9.73 17.35 -5.90
CA HIS A 41 -9.58 18.42 -4.92
C HIS A 41 -8.28 18.27 -4.12
N ARG A 42 -7.41 19.29 -4.19
CA ARG A 42 -6.15 19.42 -3.41
C ARG A 42 -6.34 19.15 -1.93
N TYR A 43 -7.46 19.62 -1.38
CA TYR A 43 -7.75 19.53 0.05
C TYR A 43 -7.63 18.11 0.60
N PHE A 44 -8.23 17.12 -0.07
CA PHE A 44 -8.17 15.72 0.40
C PHE A 44 -6.76 15.15 0.39
N LEU A 45 -5.89 15.65 -0.50
CA LEU A 45 -4.50 15.24 -0.54
C LEU A 45 -3.68 15.94 0.55
N GLN A 46 -3.81 17.26 0.67
CA GLN A 46 -3.04 18.07 1.63
C GLN A 46 -3.36 17.78 3.09
N ARG A 47 -4.61 17.42 3.37
CA ARG A 47 -5.11 17.15 4.72
C ARG A 47 -4.27 16.05 5.38
N ASP A 48 -4.12 14.93 4.69
CA ASP A 48 -3.58 13.69 5.27
C ASP A 48 -2.22 13.27 4.69
N SER A 49 -1.68 14.00 3.70
CA SER A 49 -0.34 13.75 3.16
C SER A 49 0.59 14.95 3.31
N PRO A 50 1.70 14.82 4.06
CA PRO A 50 2.74 15.84 4.10
C PRO A 50 3.44 15.96 2.74
N VAL A 51 3.60 14.86 1.99
CA VAL A 51 4.20 14.86 0.64
C VAL A 51 3.44 15.81 -0.29
N PHE A 52 2.11 15.70 -0.33
CA PHE A 52 1.29 16.59 -1.16
C PHE A 52 1.22 18.00 -0.59
N ARG A 53 1.22 18.16 0.74
CA ARG A 53 1.28 19.49 1.37
C ARG A 53 2.53 20.25 0.95
N ASP A 54 3.68 19.59 1.00
CA ASP A 54 4.96 20.15 0.60
C ASP A 54 4.98 20.42 -0.90
N LEU A 55 4.53 19.46 -1.72
CA LEU A 55 4.43 19.61 -3.18
C LEU A 55 3.66 20.86 -3.58
N PHE A 56 2.53 21.13 -2.93
CA PHE A 56 1.71 22.31 -3.22
C PHE A 56 2.16 23.61 -2.53
N SER A 57 3.09 23.53 -1.57
CA SER A 57 3.65 24.70 -0.88
C SER A 57 4.87 25.30 -1.58
N LEU A 58 5.52 24.54 -2.46
CA LEU A 58 6.69 25.00 -3.20
C LEU A 58 6.27 26.13 -4.15
N PRO A 59 6.96 27.30 -4.13
CA PRO A 59 6.69 28.37 -5.07
C PRO A 59 6.90 27.84 -6.49
N GLU A 60 5.86 28.00 -7.30
CA GLU A 60 5.67 27.45 -8.65
C GLU A 60 6.93 26.90 -9.30
N ARG A 61 6.98 25.58 -9.53
CA ARG A 61 7.86 24.97 -10.53
C ARG A 61 7.36 25.36 -11.93
N GLY A 62 7.38 26.65 -12.25
CA GLY A 62 6.89 27.21 -13.51
C GLY A 62 5.37 27.15 -13.64
N CYS A 63 4.74 28.32 -13.72
CA CYS A 63 3.50 28.60 -14.44
C CYS A 63 2.46 27.44 -14.50
N GLY A 64 1.71 27.20 -13.43
CA GLY A 64 0.43 26.50 -13.51
C GLY A 64 0.45 24.98 -13.66
N GLU A 65 1.45 24.28 -13.13
CA GLU A 65 1.43 22.81 -13.00
C GLU A 65 0.19 22.35 -12.21
N GLY A 66 -0.61 21.48 -12.82
CA GLY A 66 -1.90 20.99 -12.31
C GLY A 66 -3.09 21.92 -12.53
N SER A 67 -2.94 23.08 -13.18
CA SER A 67 -4.03 24.05 -13.36
C SER A 67 -4.85 23.83 -14.63
N THR A 68 -4.28 23.18 -15.65
CA THR A 68 -4.97 22.90 -16.92
C THR A 68 -4.65 21.50 -17.44
N ASP A 69 -5.47 20.99 -18.36
CA ASP A 69 -5.22 19.70 -19.02
C ASP A 69 -3.90 19.67 -19.80
N GLN A 70 -3.40 20.83 -20.25
CA GLN A 70 -2.13 20.98 -20.97
C GLN A 70 -0.90 21.08 -20.06
N SER A 71 -1.12 21.33 -18.76
CA SER A 71 -0.05 21.39 -17.77
C SER A 71 -0.48 20.62 -16.51
N PRO A 72 -0.66 19.29 -16.58
CA PRO A 72 -1.03 18.48 -15.42
C PRO A 72 0.18 18.18 -14.53
N VAL A 73 -0.06 17.81 -13.27
CA VAL A 73 1.00 17.24 -12.41
C VAL A 73 1.23 15.78 -12.83
N CYS A 74 2.41 15.48 -13.34
CA CYS A 74 2.76 14.13 -13.79
C CYS A 74 3.16 13.24 -12.60
N LEU A 75 2.44 12.14 -12.37
CA LEU A 75 2.82 11.13 -11.37
C LEU A 75 3.46 9.93 -12.07
N GLU A 76 4.76 10.01 -12.29
CA GLU A 76 5.53 8.92 -12.89
C GLU A 76 5.56 7.66 -12.01
N GLY A 77 5.64 6.50 -12.66
CA GLY A 77 5.72 5.20 -11.99
C GLY A 77 4.45 4.81 -11.22
N THR A 78 3.30 5.35 -11.60
CA THR A 78 1.98 4.99 -11.05
C THR A 78 1.09 4.53 -12.19
N ARG A 79 0.44 3.37 -12.06
CA ARG A 79 -0.51 2.90 -13.08
C ARG A 79 -1.87 3.54 -12.85
N SER A 80 -2.63 3.72 -13.93
CA SER A 80 -3.98 4.32 -13.86
C SER A 80 -4.90 3.57 -12.89
N ILE A 81 -4.85 2.23 -12.90
CA ILE A 81 -5.68 1.38 -12.03
C ILE A 81 -5.34 1.54 -10.55
N ASP A 82 -4.07 1.72 -10.20
CA ASP A 82 -3.66 1.91 -8.80
C ASP A 82 -4.14 3.27 -8.28
N MET A 83 -4.02 4.31 -9.12
CA MET A 83 -4.59 5.63 -8.82
C MET A 83 -6.10 5.57 -8.63
N GLU A 84 -6.83 4.84 -9.48
CA GLU A 84 -8.27 4.66 -9.36
C GLU A 84 -8.66 4.00 -8.03
N ARG A 85 -7.97 2.90 -7.66
CA ARG A 85 -8.16 2.20 -6.40
C ARG A 85 -7.90 3.11 -5.20
N PHE A 86 -6.81 3.88 -5.21
CA PHE A 86 -6.50 4.83 -4.15
C PHE A 86 -7.55 5.95 -4.03
N LEU A 87 -7.96 6.54 -5.16
CA LEU A 87 -8.98 7.59 -5.17
C LEU A 87 -10.35 7.08 -4.73
N SER A 88 -10.67 5.79 -4.91
CA SER A 88 -11.89 5.19 -4.38
C SER A 88 -11.99 5.24 -2.85
N ILE A 89 -10.85 5.33 -2.15
CA ILE A 89 -10.80 5.51 -0.69
C ILE A 89 -11.08 6.95 -0.29
N LEU A 90 -10.54 7.92 -1.04
CA LEU A 90 -10.75 9.35 -0.78
C LEU A 90 -12.14 9.82 -1.21
N TYR A 91 -12.70 9.19 -2.24
CA TYR A 91 -14.01 9.49 -2.82
C TYR A 91 -14.88 8.23 -2.85
N PRO A 92 -15.26 7.69 -1.67
CA PRO A 92 -16.09 6.50 -1.61
C PRO A 92 -17.50 6.83 -2.12
N PRO A 93 -18.15 5.90 -2.85
CA PRO A 93 -19.49 6.14 -3.40
C PRO A 93 -20.53 6.27 -2.28
N ARG A 94 -20.28 5.63 -1.13
CA ARG A 94 -21.02 5.80 0.12
C ARG A 94 -20.03 5.78 1.27
N ILE A 95 -20.24 6.63 2.26
CA ILE A 95 -19.37 6.70 3.44
C ILE A 95 -19.27 5.32 4.10
N GLY A 96 -18.04 4.90 4.38
CA GLY A 96 -17.73 3.60 5.00
C GLY A 96 -17.84 2.39 4.06
N HIS A 97 -18.15 2.58 2.78
CA HIS A 97 -18.20 1.49 1.79
C HIS A 97 -17.11 1.68 0.75
N TYR A 98 -16.34 0.62 0.52
CA TYR A 98 -15.23 0.61 -0.43
C TYR A 98 -15.48 -0.48 -1.48
N ASP A 99 -15.13 -0.18 -2.73
CA ASP A 99 -15.37 -1.07 -3.87
C ASP A 99 -14.31 -2.20 -3.95
N LEU A 100 -13.31 -2.18 -3.07
CA LEU A 100 -12.16 -3.10 -3.07
C LEU A 100 -12.41 -4.34 -2.21
N GLN A 101 -12.09 -5.52 -2.74
CA GLN A 101 -12.40 -6.81 -2.11
C GLN A 101 -11.19 -7.74 -1.99
N THR A 102 -10.21 -7.59 -2.88
CA THR A 102 -9.11 -8.54 -3.03
C THR A 102 -7.83 -8.06 -2.33
N THR A 103 -6.96 -9.01 -2.00
CA THR A 103 -5.62 -8.72 -1.48
C THR A 103 -4.82 -7.82 -2.42
N GLU A 104 -4.90 -8.05 -3.74
CA GLU A 104 -4.19 -7.26 -4.73
C GLU A 104 -4.65 -5.80 -4.71
N GLU A 105 -5.96 -5.57 -4.67
CA GLU A 105 -6.54 -4.22 -4.62
C GLU A 105 -6.12 -3.45 -3.38
N TRP A 106 -6.21 -4.07 -2.20
CA TRP A 106 -5.80 -3.42 -0.95
C TRP A 106 -4.28 -3.25 -0.84
N THR A 107 -3.49 -4.14 -1.45
CA THR A 107 -2.02 -3.98 -1.54
C THR A 107 -1.65 -2.80 -2.43
N SER A 108 -2.34 -2.63 -3.56
CA SER A 108 -2.20 -1.48 -4.47
C SER A 108 -2.49 -0.14 -3.77
N VAL A 109 -3.55 -0.09 -2.94
CA VAL A 109 -3.84 1.07 -2.10
C VAL A 109 -2.75 1.31 -1.06
N LEU A 110 -2.31 0.26 -0.35
CA LEU A 110 -1.26 0.37 0.66
C LEU A 110 0.04 0.90 0.06
N GLU A 111 0.42 0.44 -1.14
CA GLU A 111 1.62 0.89 -1.85
C GLU A 111 1.61 2.40 -2.11
N LEU A 112 0.50 2.93 -2.62
CA LEU A 112 0.37 4.37 -2.89
C LEU A 112 0.22 5.19 -1.62
N ALA A 113 -0.54 4.69 -0.64
CA ALA A 113 -0.68 5.34 0.66
C ALA A 113 0.67 5.48 1.35
N TYR A 114 1.50 4.43 1.33
CA TYR A 114 2.85 4.48 1.88
C TYR A 114 3.75 5.43 1.09
N LYS A 115 3.75 5.35 -0.25
CA LYS A 115 4.54 6.23 -1.15
C LYS A 115 4.22 7.71 -0.91
N TRP A 116 2.96 8.03 -0.65
CA TRP A 116 2.48 9.40 -0.46
C TRP A 116 2.27 9.77 1.02
N GLN A 117 2.66 8.91 1.96
CA GLN A 117 2.55 9.14 3.40
C GLN A 117 1.13 9.49 3.88
N PHE A 118 0.14 8.72 3.45
CA PHE A 118 -1.22 8.74 4.02
C PHE A 118 -1.34 7.70 5.12
N ASP A 119 -0.88 8.03 6.32
CA ASP A 119 -0.83 7.08 7.44
C ASP A 119 -2.20 6.48 7.78
N SER A 120 -3.27 7.30 7.77
CA SER A 120 -4.64 6.84 8.02
C SER A 120 -5.15 5.86 6.95
N VAL A 121 -4.69 6.00 5.71
CA VAL A 121 -5.02 5.08 4.62
C VAL A 121 -4.17 3.81 4.70
N CYS A 122 -2.91 3.91 5.13
CA CYS A 122 -2.07 2.75 5.44
C CYS A 122 -2.71 1.88 6.54
N GLU A 123 -3.18 2.50 7.63
CA GLU A 123 -3.88 1.80 8.72
C GLU A 123 -5.16 1.12 8.23
N LEU A 124 -5.98 1.82 7.43
CA LEU A 124 -7.19 1.24 6.83
C LEU A 124 -6.86 0.05 5.92
N ALA A 125 -5.86 0.18 5.05
CA ALA A 125 -5.47 -0.89 4.15
C ALA A 125 -4.93 -2.10 4.93
N ALA A 126 -4.13 -1.87 5.97
CA ALA A 126 -3.62 -2.92 6.86
C ALA A 126 -4.76 -3.67 7.58
N ASP A 127 -5.75 -2.96 8.12
CA ASP A 127 -6.96 -3.54 8.71
C ASP A 127 -7.66 -4.48 7.73
N LYS A 128 -7.92 -4.01 6.50
CA LYS A 128 -8.60 -4.80 5.48
C LYS A 128 -7.77 -6.01 5.03
N LEU A 129 -6.46 -5.83 4.84
CA LEU A 129 -5.53 -6.90 4.48
C LEU A 129 -5.45 -7.99 5.57
N SER A 130 -5.61 -7.64 6.84
CA SER A 130 -5.63 -8.61 7.95
C SER A 130 -6.75 -9.66 7.82
N HIS A 131 -7.81 -9.31 7.08
CA HIS A 131 -8.98 -10.16 6.83
C HIS A 131 -8.93 -10.88 5.49
N VAL A 132 -8.43 -10.24 4.43
CA VAL A 132 -8.48 -10.81 3.06
C VAL A 132 -7.19 -11.47 2.61
N ALA A 133 -6.03 -11.06 3.14
CA ALA A 133 -4.73 -11.59 2.74
C ALA A 133 -4.38 -12.88 3.49
N SER A 134 -3.58 -13.75 2.87
CA SER A 134 -3.03 -14.91 3.58
C SER A 134 -2.11 -14.48 4.72
N LEU A 135 -1.94 -15.31 5.76
CA LEU A 135 -1.03 -14.98 6.86
C LEU A 135 0.41 -14.71 6.38
N VAL A 136 0.86 -15.41 5.34
CA VAL A 136 2.18 -15.19 4.74
C VAL A 136 2.23 -13.83 4.04
N ASP A 137 1.19 -13.45 3.30
CA ASP A 137 1.12 -12.11 2.70
C ASP A 137 1.12 -11.03 3.79
N GLN A 138 0.40 -11.23 4.88
CA GLN A 138 0.38 -10.29 6.01
C GLN A 138 1.77 -10.12 6.63
N VAL A 139 2.56 -11.18 6.78
CA VAL A 139 3.96 -11.08 7.25
C VAL A 139 4.82 -10.31 6.23
N ILE A 140 4.72 -10.64 4.94
CA ILE A 140 5.52 -10.00 3.89
C ILE A 140 5.21 -8.51 3.78
N LEU A 141 3.92 -8.15 3.73
CA LEU A 141 3.45 -6.77 3.66
C LEU A 141 3.76 -6.02 4.96
N GLY A 142 3.54 -6.68 6.10
CA GLY A 142 3.84 -6.12 7.41
C GLY A 142 5.30 -5.70 7.55
N ARG A 143 6.22 -6.59 7.15
CA ARG A 143 7.65 -6.28 7.13
C ARG A 143 8.01 -5.18 6.12
N ARG A 144 7.44 -5.25 4.91
CA ARG A 144 7.75 -4.30 3.82
C ARG A 144 7.37 -2.86 4.15
N TYR A 145 6.21 -2.65 4.79
CA TYR A 145 5.65 -1.33 5.05
C TYR A 145 5.71 -0.92 6.53
N GLY A 146 6.39 -1.69 7.39
CA GLY A 146 6.52 -1.39 8.82
C GLY A 146 5.19 -1.47 9.60
N LEU A 147 4.28 -2.37 9.21
CA LEU A 147 2.97 -2.54 9.85
C LEU A 147 3.09 -3.52 11.01
N GLU A 148 3.75 -3.09 12.09
CA GLU A 148 4.15 -3.93 13.24
C GLU A 148 3.02 -4.76 13.84
N LYS A 149 1.83 -4.15 14.02
CA LYS A 149 0.66 -4.86 14.57
C LYS A 149 0.23 -6.02 13.67
N MET A 150 0.07 -5.77 12.36
CA MET A 150 -0.33 -6.80 11.40
C MET A 150 0.74 -7.89 11.28
N LEU A 151 2.02 -7.50 11.29
CA LEU A 151 3.15 -8.42 11.24
C LEU A 151 3.14 -9.37 12.46
N LEU A 152 3.02 -8.82 13.67
CA LEU A 152 2.95 -9.61 14.90
C LEU A 152 1.73 -10.51 14.94
N ASP A 153 0.54 -9.98 14.65
CA ASP A 153 -0.71 -10.74 14.67
C ASP A 153 -0.65 -11.93 13.67
N ALA A 154 -0.09 -11.71 12.48
CA ALA A 154 0.08 -12.77 11.49
C ALA A 154 1.08 -13.84 11.95
N ARG A 155 2.21 -13.45 12.55
CA ARG A 155 3.21 -14.37 13.14
C ARG A 155 2.62 -15.22 14.26
N VAL A 156 1.87 -14.59 15.18
CA VAL A 156 1.17 -15.31 16.26
C VAL A 156 0.22 -16.35 15.66
N ARG A 157 -0.63 -15.95 14.70
CA ARG A 157 -1.58 -16.87 14.04
C ARG A 157 -0.89 -18.00 13.26
N LEU A 158 0.29 -17.74 12.66
CA LEU A 158 1.12 -18.78 12.04
C LEU A 158 1.69 -19.75 13.07
N CYS A 159 2.01 -19.29 14.28
CA CYS A 159 2.44 -20.17 15.37
C CYS A 159 1.26 -20.96 15.98
N GLU A 160 0.06 -20.38 16.02
CA GLU A 160 -1.15 -21.03 16.58
C GLU A 160 -1.80 -22.05 15.66
N ARG A 161 -1.69 -21.92 14.35
CA ARG A 161 -2.43 -22.84 13.46
C ARG A 161 -1.91 -24.28 13.58
N GLU A 162 -2.76 -25.27 13.44
CA GLU A 162 -2.33 -26.68 13.51
C GLU A 162 -1.41 -27.07 12.35
N ALA A 163 -1.77 -26.62 11.14
CA ALA A 163 -1.04 -26.93 9.91
C ALA A 163 0.41 -26.43 9.93
N PRO A 164 1.39 -27.25 9.51
CA PRO A 164 2.78 -26.82 9.39
C PRO A 164 2.93 -25.72 8.31
N ILE A 165 4.08 -25.05 8.30
CA ILE A 165 4.47 -24.19 7.17
C ILE A 165 4.69 -25.09 5.96
N SER A 166 3.97 -24.80 4.87
CA SER A 166 4.15 -25.51 3.60
C SER A 166 5.44 -25.09 2.90
N LEU A 167 5.89 -25.86 1.91
CA LEU A 167 7.08 -25.52 1.13
C LEU A 167 6.94 -24.19 0.39
N ASP A 168 5.75 -23.87 -0.12
CA ASP A 168 5.49 -22.60 -0.81
C ASP A 168 5.58 -21.43 0.17
N GLU A 169 4.87 -21.52 1.29
CA GLU A 169 4.92 -20.51 2.35
C GLU A 169 6.35 -20.32 2.87
N GLY A 170 7.09 -21.41 3.07
CA GLY A 170 8.46 -21.34 3.57
C GLY A 170 9.42 -20.64 2.59
N ARG A 171 9.26 -20.88 1.29
CA ARG A 171 10.03 -20.16 0.25
C ARG A 171 9.74 -18.66 0.26
N ARG A 172 8.50 -18.28 0.55
CA ARG A 172 8.04 -16.88 0.54
C ARG A 172 8.42 -16.13 1.82
N LEU A 173 8.36 -16.78 2.98
CA LEU A 173 8.72 -16.21 4.28
C LEU A 173 10.24 -16.01 4.44
N GLY A 174 11.03 -16.91 3.84
CA GLY A 174 12.48 -16.98 4.03
C GLY A 174 12.88 -17.92 5.17
N LEU A 175 14.15 -18.32 5.18
CA LEU A 175 14.68 -19.34 6.08
C LEU A 175 14.54 -18.94 7.55
N ASP A 176 14.96 -17.73 7.90
CA ASP A 176 15.05 -17.28 9.30
C ASP A 176 13.66 -17.21 9.94
N GLU A 177 12.68 -16.67 9.22
CA GLU A 177 11.28 -16.61 9.66
C GLU A 177 10.71 -18.02 9.88
N CYS A 178 11.04 -18.97 8.99
CA CYS A 178 10.61 -20.37 9.15
C CYS A 178 11.24 -21.05 10.37
N ILE A 179 12.53 -20.80 10.63
CA ILE A 179 13.25 -21.35 11.78
C ILE A 179 12.61 -20.81 13.07
N VAL A 180 12.41 -19.50 13.17
CA VAL A 180 11.82 -18.87 14.36
C VAL A 180 10.39 -19.38 14.60
N ILE A 181 9.56 -19.42 13.56
CA ILE A 181 8.20 -20.00 13.66
C ILE A 181 8.27 -21.46 14.12
N GLY A 182 9.19 -22.26 13.56
CA GLY A 182 9.38 -23.66 13.91
C GLY A 182 9.78 -23.85 15.38
N GLU A 183 10.76 -23.08 15.84
CA GLU A 183 11.23 -23.11 17.24
C GLU A 183 10.12 -22.75 18.21
N VAL A 184 9.37 -21.68 17.93
CA VAL A 184 8.30 -21.23 18.83
C VAL A 184 7.17 -22.26 18.84
N ARG A 185 6.76 -22.79 17.68
CA ARG A 185 5.76 -23.87 17.61
C ARG A 185 6.19 -25.11 18.38
N GLN A 186 7.47 -25.49 18.31
CA GLN A 186 8.00 -26.63 19.05
C GLN A 186 7.95 -26.39 20.57
N LYS A 187 8.40 -25.23 21.03
CA LYS A 187 8.35 -24.84 22.46
C LYS A 187 6.92 -24.81 22.98
N ALA A 188 6.01 -24.18 22.23
CA ALA A 188 4.59 -24.13 22.53
C ALA A 188 4.00 -25.54 22.69
N ARG A 189 4.22 -26.41 21.70
CA ARG A 189 3.70 -27.78 21.69
C ARG A 189 4.31 -28.66 22.78
N ALA A 190 5.58 -28.45 23.11
CA ALA A 190 6.22 -29.14 24.24
C ALA A 190 5.57 -28.75 25.58
N ASN A 191 5.23 -27.47 25.76
CA ASN A 191 4.50 -27.00 26.94
C ASN A 191 3.04 -27.49 26.97
N LEU A 192 2.40 -27.65 25.81
CA LEU A 192 1.03 -28.15 25.65
C LEU A 192 0.83 -29.63 26.02
N PHE A 193 1.89 -30.45 26.03
CA PHE A 193 1.82 -31.78 26.64
C PHE A 193 1.57 -31.72 28.17
N ALA A 194 1.60 -30.52 28.78
CA ALA A 194 1.25 -30.29 30.18
C ALA A 194 -0.14 -29.66 30.42
N THR A 195 -0.78 -29.01 29.44
CA THR A 195 -2.07 -28.31 29.60
C THR A 195 -2.91 -28.30 28.32
N ALA A 196 -4.20 -28.69 28.45
CA ALA A 196 -5.10 -28.91 27.32
C ALA A 196 -5.76 -27.62 26.80
N ALA A 197 -5.07 -26.86 25.94
CA ALA A 197 -5.65 -26.02 24.85
C ALA A 197 -4.55 -25.18 24.15
N MET A 198 -4.51 -25.20 22.80
CA MET A 198 -3.62 -24.36 21.97
C MET A 198 -4.16 -22.92 21.91
N LYS A 199 -4.02 -22.15 22.98
CA LYS A 199 -4.16 -20.69 22.93
C LYS A 199 -2.96 -20.09 23.63
N PHE A 200 -2.22 -19.25 22.92
CA PHE A 200 -1.10 -18.54 23.52
C PHE A 200 -1.61 -17.59 24.60
N ASP A 201 -0.97 -17.62 25.76
CA ASP A 201 -1.21 -16.64 26.81
C ASP A 201 -0.32 -15.40 26.63
N GLU A 202 -0.42 -14.44 27.54
CA GLU A 202 0.36 -13.20 27.47
C GLU A 202 1.87 -13.45 27.58
N TRP A 203 2.29 -14.53 28.26
CA TRP A 203 3.70 -14.90 28.38
C TRP A 203 4.23 -15.47 27.07
N ASP A 204 3.44 -16.30 26.39
CA ASP A 204 3.78 -16.82 25.06
C ASP A 204 3.89 -15.70 24.01
N ILE A 205 2.98 -14.71 24.05
CA ILE A 205 3.05 -13.54 23.16
C ILE A 205 4.33 -12.74 23.42
N ARG A 206 4.73 -12.55 24.69
CA ARG A 206 6.01 -11.90 25.02
C ARG A 206 7.22 -12.71 24.55
N MET A 207 7.16 -14.04 24.62
CA MET A 207 8.20 -14.91 24.07
C MET A 207 8.30 -14.74 22.55
N LEU A 208 7.16 -14.75 21.84
CA LEU A 208 7.06 -14.53 20.41
C LEU A 208 7.68 -13.17 20.03
N GLN A 209 7.28 -12.10 20.71
CA GLN A 209 7.82 -10.76 20.48
C GLN A 209 9.34 -10.75 20.64
N LYS A 210 9.90 -11.37 21.68
CA LYS A 210 11.35 -11.44 21.88
C LYS A 210 12.07 -12.23 20.79
N ALA A 211 11.47 -13.34 20.34
CA ALA A 211 12.05 -14.17 19.30
C ALA A 211 12.09 -13.43 17.95
N PHE A 212 11.01 -12.71 17.61
CA PHE A 212 10.93 -11.93 16.38
C PHE A 212 11.69 -10.61 16.45
N GLN A 213 11.83 -9.99 17.62
CA GLN A 213 12.65 -8.79 17.80
C GLN A 213 14.12 -9.04 17.42
N ALA A 214 14.65 -10.25 17.67
CA ALA A 214 15.99 -10.63 17.25
C ALA A 214 16.10 -10.92 15.74
N LEU A 215 14.97 -11.19 15.08
CA LEU A 215 14.90 -11.40 13.64
C LEU A 215 14.81 -10.07 12.87
N ASP A 216 14.14 -9.09 13.46
CA ASP A 216 13.90 -7.78 12.85
C ASP A 216 15.01 -6.75 13.17
N SER A 217 15.99 -7.09 14.02
CA SER A 217 17.15 -6.28 14.41
C SER A 217 18.37 -6.48 13.50
#